data_AF-A0A933Q835-F1
#
_entry.id   AF-A0A933Q835-F1
#
_cell.length_a   1.000
_cell.length_b   1.000
_cell.length_c   1.000
_cell.angle_alpha   90.00
_cell.angle_beta   90.00
_cell.angle_gamma   90.00
#
_symmetry.space_group_name_H-M   'P 1'
#
loop_
_entity.id
_entity.type
_entity.pdbx_description
1 polymer ?
#
loop_
_entity_poly.entity_id
_entity_poly.type
_entity_poly.pdbx_seq_one_letter_code
_entity_poly.pdbx_strand_id
1 'polypeptide(L)'
;MKLENLRKEIDKIDENLVLLLGRRLDVVKKIAKVKKRDNLPAEDKIREKEVLTKVKQLGDMVGLNSQWLIKIFQLIIKESKRFTSQGLPL
;
A
#
# COMPACT_ATOMS: atom_id res chain seq x y z
N MET A 1 -20.96 -24.43 7.52
CA MET A 1 -20.40 -23.24 8.21
C MET A 1 -21.55 -22.28 8.51
N LYS A 2 -21.63 -21.68 9.71
CA LYS A 2 -22.67 -20.67 10.02
C LYS A 2 -22.19 -19.29 9.56
N LEU A 3 -23.11 -18.41 9.17
CA LEU A 3 -22.83 -17.03 8.71
C LEU A 3 -21.90 -16.27 9.67
N GLU A 4 -22.11 -16.43 10.97
CA GLU A 4 -21.30 -15.78 12.01
C GLU A 4 -19.82 -16.19 11.98
N ASN A 5 -19.51 -17.44 11.60
CA ASN A 5 -18.12 -17.89 11.50
C ASN A 5 -17.42 -17.26 10.30
N LEU A 6 -18.13 -17.06 9.19
CA LEU A 6 -17.59 -16.38 8.00
C LEU A 6 -17.32 -14.90 8.27
N ARG A 7 -18.19 -14.24 9.05
CA ARG A 7 -17.97 -12.85 9.46
C ARG A 7 -16.72 -12.70 10.32
N LYS A 8 -16.53 -13.59 11.31
CA LYS A 8 -15.31 -13.62 12.12
C LYS A 8 -14.04 -13.91 11.32
N GLU A 9 -14.16 -14.64 10.21
CA GLU A 9 -13.06 -14.84 9.29
C GLU A 9 -12.71 -13.56 8.54
N ILE A 10 -13.72 -12.83 8.04
CA ILE A 10 -13.54 -11.51 7.43
C ILE A 10 -12.92 -10.52 8.42
N ASP A 11 -13.42 -10.45 9.65
CA ASP A 11 -12.89 -9.53 10.68
C ASP A 11 -11.39 -9.75 10.89
N LYS A 12 -10.94 -11.02 10.97
CA LYS A 12 -9.52 -11.35 11.08
C LYS A 12 -8.72 -10.97 9.83
N ILE A 13 -9.30 -11.12 8.65
CA ILE A 13 -8.66 -10.69 7.40
C ILE A 13 -8.48 -9.17 7.42
N ASP A 14 -9.51 -8.43 7.82
CA ASP A 14 -9.51 -6.97 7.88
C ASP A 14 -8.49 -6.45 8.90
N GLU A 15 -8.42 -7.05 10.09
CA GLU A 15 -7.37 -6.76 11.09
C GLU A 15 -5.97 -6.95 10.50
N ASN A 16 -5.74 -8.06 9.80
CA ASN A 16 -4.45 -8.33 9.15
C ASN A 16 -4.15 -7.31 8.03
N LEU A 17 -5.14 -6.91 7.24
CA LEU A 17 -4.98 -5.89 6.21
C LEU A 17 -4.55 -4.55 6.84
N VAL A 18 -5.17 -4.13 7.94
CA VAL A 18 -4.81 -2.90 8.65
C VAL A 18 -3.36 -2.97 9.18
N LEU A 19 -2.98 -4.09 9.80
CA LEU A 19 -1.62 -4.27 10.31
C LEU A 19 -0.57 -4.26 9.18
N LEU A 20 -0.87 -4.87 8.03
CA LEU A 20 0.02 -4.88 6.86
C LEU A 20 0.16 -3.47 6.25
N LEU A 21 -0.94 -2.71 6.18
CA LEU A 21 -0.92 -1.32 5.73
C LEU A 21 -0.07 -0.44 6.65
N GLY A 22 -0.22 -0.59 7.97
CA GLY A 22 0.61 0.11 8.96
C GLY A 22 2.10 -0.16 8.77
N ARG A 23 2.48 -1.45 8.68
CA ARG A 23 3.88 -1.85 8.41
C ARG A 23 4.40 -1.28 7.09
N ARG A 24 3.57 -1.27 6.04
CA ARG A 24 3.94 -0.68 4.74
C ARG A 24 4.23 0.81 4.87
N LEU A 25 3.42 1.56 5.62
CA LEU A 25 3.63 2.99 5.85
C LEU A 25 4.90 3.27 6.67
N ASP A 26 5.23 2.42 7.64
CA ASP A 26 6.50 2.58 8.38
C ASP A 26 7.73 2.38 7.49
N VAL A 27 7.67 1.45 6.53
CA VAL A 27 8.72 1.31 5.51
C VAL A 27 8.76 2.56 4.62
N VAL A 28 7.62 3.11 4.22
CA VAL A 28 7.57 4.38 3.45
C VAL A 28 8.21 5.53 4.22
N LYS A 29 7.97 5.67 5.53
CA LYS A 29 8.62 6.71 6.36
C LYS A 29 10.14 6.54 6.37
N LYS A 30 10.65 5.31 6.44
CA LYS A 30 12.09 5.03 6.34
C LYS A 30 12.64 5.43 4.96
N ILE A 31 11.94 5.10 3.89
CA ILE A 31 12.29 5.52 2.53
C ILE A 31 12.30 7.05 2.40
N ALA A 32 11.32 7.74 2.98
CA ALA A 32 11.26 9.20 2.98
C ALA A 32 12.49 9.82 3.66
N LYS A 33 12.93 9.27 4.80
CA LYS A 33 14.16 9.70 5.48
C LYS A 33 15.41 9.51 4.61
N VAL A 34 15.52 8.36 3.94
CA VAL A 34 16.63 8.08 3.01
C VAL A 34 16.63 9.06 1.85
N LYS A 35 15.48 9.25 1.18
CA LYS A 35 15.36 10.21 0.08
C LYS A 35 15.70 11.63 0.51
N LYS A 36 15.27 12.06 1.69
CA LYS A 36 15.60 13.39 2.23
C LYS A 36 17.10 13.54 2.50
N ARG A 37 17.72 12.54 3.12
CA ARG A 37 19.17 12.53 3.40
C ARG A 37 20.00 12.60 2.11
N ASP A 38 19.56 11.86 1.09
CA ASP A 38 20.30 11.70 -0.17
C ASP A 38 19.84 12.72 -1.24
N ASN A 39 19.02 13.70 -0.84
CA ASN A 39 18.44 14.75 -1.70
C ASN A 39 17.72 14.20 -2.97
N LEU A 40 17.08 13.04 -2.85
CA LEU A 40 16.34 12.39 -3.92
C LEU A 40 14.90 12.91 -4.03
N PRO A 41 14.30 12.91 -5.24
CA PRO A 41 12.92 13.31 -5.44
C PRO A 41 11.91 12.52 -4.59
N ALA A 42 10.98 13.24 -3.96
CA ALA A 42 9.90 12.65 -3.18
C ALA A 42 9.01 11.74 -4.04
N GLU A 43 8.67 12.18 -5.25
CA GLU A 43 7.90 11.43 -6.23
C GLU A 43 8.80 10.52 -7.08
N ASP A 44 8.34 9.29 -7.34
CA ASP A 44 9.01 8.35 -8.22
C ASP A 44 7.95 7.62 -9.06
N LYS A 45 7.63 8.23 -10.20
CA LYS A 45 6.57 7.73 -11.10
C LYS A 45 6.90 6.37 -11.70
N ILE A 46 8.19 6.06 -11.89
CA ILE A 46 8.64 4.77 -12.40
C ILE A 46 8.33 3.69 -11.35
N ARG A 47 8.74 3.93 -10.10
CA ARG A 47 8.46 3.01 -8.99
C ARG A 47 6.96 2.82 -8.77
N GLU A 48 6.15 3.87 -8.88
CA GLU A 48 4.69 3.77 -8.78
C GLU A 48 4.09 2.87 -9.87
N LYS A 49 4.53 3.04 -11.12
CA LYS A 49 4.09 2.20 -12.26
C LYS A 49 4.47 0.73 -12.06
N GLU A 50 5.65 0.46 -11.52
CA GLU A 50 6.08 -0.91 -11.19
C GLU A 50 5.20 -1.55 -10.12
N VAL A 51 4.85 -0.81 -9.06
CA VAL A 51 3.93 -1.30 -8.02
C VAL A 51 2.59 -1.68 -8.64
N LEU A 52 1.99 -0.80 -9.44
CA LEU A 52 0.69 -1.04 -10.05
C LEU A 52 0.73 -2.22 -11.04
N THR A 53 1.80 -2.35 -11.82
CA THR A 53 2.00 -3.49 -12.74
C THR A 53 2.08 -4.80 -11.97
N LYS A 54 2.87 -4.85 -10.89
CA LYS A 54 3.02 -6.05 -10.06
C LYS A 54 1.70 -6.46 -9.41
N VAL A 55 0.97 -5.48 -8.88
CA VAL A 55 -0.33 -5.70 -8.24
C VAL A 55 -1.36 -6.21 -9.22
N LYS A 56 -1.39 -5.65 -10.45
CA LYS A 56 -2.24 -6.16 -11.53
C LYS A 56 -1.97 -7.65 -11.79
N GLN A 57 -0.70 -8.02 -11.99
CA GLN A 57 -0.31 -9.41 -12.25
C GLN A 57 -0.71 -10.34 -11.11
N LEU A 58 -0.51 -9.93 -9.86
CA LEU A 58 -0.92 -10.71 -8.69
C LEU A 58 -2.44 -10.86 -8.63
N GLY A 59 -3.19 -9.78 -8.90
CA GLY A 59 -4.66 -9.80 -8.97
C GLY A 59 -5.17 -10.79 -10.01
N ASP A 60 -4.59 -10.76 -11.21
CA ASP A 60 -4.93 -11.67 -12.30
C ASP A 60 -4.68 -13.14 -11.90
N MET A 61 -3.56 -13.43 -11.21
CA MET A 61 -3.21 -14.79 -10.77
C MET A 61 -4.18 -15.37 -9.74
N VAL A 62 -4.76 -14.55 -8.87
CA VAL A 62 -5.69 -15.01 -7.82
C VAL A 62 -7.16 -14.81 -8.17
N GLY A 63 -7.46 -14.44 -9.43
CA GLY A 63 -8.83 -14.24 -9.91
C GLY A 63 -9.52 -12.99 -9.37
N LEU A 64 -8.76 -11.99 -8.89
CA LEU A 64 -9.30 -10.70 -8.48
C LEU A 64 -9.49 -9.78 -9.69
N ASN A 65 -10.47 -8.88 -9.59
CA ASN A 65 -10.60 -7.79 -10.56
C ASN A 65 -9.40 -6.85 -10.44
N SER A 66 -8.46 -6.97 -11.36
CA SER A 66 -7.22 -6.21 -11.33
C SER A 66 -7.41 -4.70 -11.48
N GLN A 67 -8.46 -4.24 -12.15
CA GLN A 67 -8.75 -2.81 -12.23
C GLN A 67 -9.22 -2.25 -10.89
N TRP A 68 -10.01 -3.03 -10.15
CA TRP A 68 -10.39 -2.67 -8.78
C TRP A 68 -9.17 -2.68 -7.85
N LEU A 69 -8.30 -3.69 -7.96
CA LEU A 69 -7.08 -3.78 -7.15
C LEU A 69 -6.09 -2.64 -7.43
N ILE A 70 -5.95 -2.23 -8.70
CA ILE A 70 -5.17 -1.04 -9.09
C ILE A 70 -5.70 0.21 -8.37
N LYS A 71 -7.01 0.42 -8.33
CA LYS A 71 -7.62 1.59 -7.65
C LYS A 71 -7.32 1.60 -6.15
N ILE A 72 -7.38 0.44 -5.49
CA ILE A 72 -7.00 0.32 -4.08
C ILE A 72 -5.53 0.72 -3.88
N PHE A 73 -4.63 0.17 -4.70
CA PHE A 73 -3.21 0.47 -4.56
C PHE A 73 -2.86 1.92 -4.93
N GLN A 74 -3.61 2.57 -5.81
CA GLN A 74 -3.49 4.00 -6.05
C GLN A 74 -3.82 4.83 -4.79
N LEU A 75 -4.85 4.47 -4.03
CA LEU A 75 -5.16 5.11 -2.75
C LEU A 75 -4.05 4.91 -1.72
N ILE A 76 -3.51 3.68 -1.63
CA ILE A 76 -2.38 3.36 -0.74
C ILE A 76 -1.12 4.19 -1.11
N ILE A 77 -0.81 4.30 -2.41
CA ILE A 77 0.31 5.11 -2.91
C ILE A 77 0.06 6.58 -2.60
N LYS A 78 -1.15 7.09 -2.83
CA LYS A 78 -1.52 8.47 -2.52
C LYS A 78 -1.31 8.79 -1.04
N GLU A 79 -1.73 7.92 -0.13
CA GLU A 79 -1.48 8.09 1.31
C GLU A 79 0.02 8.05 1.63
N SER A 80 0.78 7.20 0.94
CA SER A 80 2.24 7.12 1.10
C SER A 80 2.95 8.44 0.77
N LYS A 81 2.44 9.19 -0.22
CA LYS A 81 3.02 10.50 -0.62
C LYS A 81 2.93 11.54 0.50
N ARG A 82 1.99 11.42 1.44
CA ARG A 82 1.87 12.36 2.56
C ARG A 82 3.15 12.41 3.42
N PHE A 83 3.89 11.29 3.50
CA PHE A 83 5.14 11.18 4.24
C PHE A 83 6.38 11.62 3.47
N THR A 84 6.31 11.71 2.14
CA THR A 84 7.43 12.15 1.29
C THR A 84 7.29 13.62 0.86
N SER A 85 6.06 14.14 0.77
CA SER A 85 5.76 15.52 0.37
C SER A 85 5.70 16.51 1.53
N GLN A 86 5.29 16.07 2.72
CA GLN A 86 5.39 16.90 3.91
C GLN A 86 6.71 16.62 4.59
N GLY A 87 7.54 17.65 4.74
CA GLY A 87 8.65 17.63 5.69
C GLY A 87 8.13 17.58 7.12
N LEU A 88 7.45 16.50 7.50
CA LEU A 88 6.99 16.27 8.86
C LEU A 88 8.22 16.26 9.78
N PRO A 89 8.25 17.10 10.83
CA PRO A 89 9.23 16.93 11.90
C PRO A 89 8.95 15.58 12.57
N LEU A 90 10.02 14.87 12.88
CA LEU A 90 9.97 13.67 13.70
C LEU A 90 9.51 14.01 15.12
#